data_AF-F8D6Z3-F1
#
_entry.id   AF-F8D6Z3-F1
#
_cell.length_a   1.000
_cell.length_b   1.000
_cell.length_c   1.000
_cell.angle_alpha   90.00
_cell.angle_beta   90.00
_cell.angle_gamma   90.00
#
_symmetry.space_group_name_H-M   'P 1'
#
loop_
_entity.id
_entity.type
_entity.pdbx_description
1 polymer ?
#
loop_
_entity_poly.entity_id
_entity_poly.type
_entity_poly.pdbx_seq_one_letter_code
_entity_poly.pdbx_strand_id
1 'polypeptide(L)'
;MTPSERSLRAHLTRTESLNAVYEGTLIEETGRAEVTIGVTDRRLLGRSADGEFLDVKQEYITSIRSRLHSSPTYRGVDDRLVAGVGAMIVAIAVVALALTALRLPAAEGMATIGLAVATLAGGSAAELARRRYVRVREALGRLERDRGFDFDLDLDLDLDLDLGSDRDRLLLGGLGGGLLATVSFLWLLAAIGPLAGLLVLVAGGGLALAEYGVRLETEYDGLEFATEREKRVEITTVDGRTVELRTDPDASLERELGCQSTQHHYDPIESVQYDAP
;
A
#
# COMPACT_ATOMS: atom_id res chain seq x y z
N MET A 1 -3.36 28.24 -12.88
CA MET A 1 -1.96 28.59 -12.56
C MET A 1 -1.57 27.85 -11.30
N THR A 2 -0.72 26.84 -11.43
CA THR A 2 -0.28 26.00 -10.30
C THR A 2 0.69 26.80 -9.40
N PRO A 3 0.87 26.40 -8.12
CA PRO A 3 1.87 27.01 -7.24
C PRO A 3 3.29 26.92 -7.82
N SER A 4 3.60 25.80 -8.48
CA SER A 4 4.86 25.51 -9.16
C SER A 4 5.11 26.49 -10.31
N GLU A 5 4.09 26.80 -11.12
CA GLU A 5 4.18 27.80 -12.18
C GLU A 5 4.45 29.22 -11.64
N ARG A 6 3.78 29.62 -10.54
CA ARG A 6 4.03 30.93 -9.90
C ARG A 6 5.47 31.08 -9.42
N SER A 7 6.01 30.00 -8.86
CA SER A 7 7.37 29.92 -8.36
C SER A 7 8.40 30.11 -9.48
N LEU A 8 8.19 29.46 -10.62
CA LEU A 8 9.06 29.62 -11.80
C LEU A 8 8.95 31.03 -12.40
N ARG A 9 7.74 31.58 -12.52
CA ARG A 9 7.53 32.93 -13.07
C ARG A 9 8.26 34.03 -12.32
N ALA A 10 8.49 33.86 -11.01
CA ALA A 10 9.25 34.81 -10.21
C ALA A 10 10.74 34.92 -10.62
N HIS A 11 11.27 33.91 -11.34
CA HIS A 11 12.66 33.83 -11.78
C HIS A 11 12.84 34.20 -13.27
N LEU A 12 11.74 34.52 -13.97
CA LEU A 12 11.78 34.93 -15.37
C LEU A 12 12.22 36.38 -15.49
N THR A 13 12.99 36.67 -16.54
CA THR A 13 13.24 38.06 -16.93
C THR A 13 11.98 38.67 -17.55
N ARG A 14 11.85 40.01 -17.55
CA ARG A 14 10.64 40.71 -18.03
C ARG A 14 10.28 40.41 -19.49
N THR A 15 11.25 39.99 -20.29
CA THR A 15 11.10 39.70 -21.73
C THR A 15 10.97 38.21 -22.02
N GLU A 16 11.11 37.36 -21.00
CA GLU A 16 11.13 35.91 -21.15
C GLU A 16 9.74 35.34 -20.89
N SER A 17 9.28 34.47 -21.79
CA SER A 17 7.97 33.84 -21.69
C SER A 17 8.11 32.38 -21.28
N LEU A 18 7.31 31.96 -20.30
CA LEU A 18 7.18 30.56 -19.92
C LEU A 18 6.23 29.87 -20.89
N ASN A 19 6.75 28.95 -21.68
CA ASN A 19 5.99 28.27 -22.73
C ASN A 19 5.31 27.01 -22.20
N ALA A 20 6.03 26.23 -21.41
CA ALA A 20 5.51 25.02 -20.80
C ALA A 20 6.09 24.81 -19.39
N VAL A 21 5.33 24.08 -18.56
CA VAL A 21 5.74 23.66 -17.21
C VAL A 21 5.44 22.17 -17.07
N TYR A 22 6.44 21.43 -16.58
CA TYR A 22 6.39 20.01 -16.33
C TYR A 22 6.84 19.73 -14.90
N GLU A 23 6.33 18.63 -14.34
CA GLU A 23 6.81 18.09 -13.08
C GLU A 23 7.66 16.85 -13.39
N GLY A 24 8.73 16.65 -12.62
CA GLY A 24 9.66 15.57 -12.87
C GLY A 24 10.62 15.34 -11.72
N THR A 25 11.57 14.44 -11.93
CA THR A 25 12.65 14.14 -10.99
C THR A 25 13.98 14.36 -11.68
N LEU A 26 14.84 15.19 -11.09
CA LEU A 26 16.22 15.36 -11.52
C LEU A 26 17.07 14.23 -10.90
N ILE A 27 17.87 13.59 -11.74
CA ILE A 27 18.80 12.54 -11.32
C ILE A 27 20.20 13.13 -11.34
N GLU A 28 20.77 13.25 -10.16
CA GLU A 28 22.15 13.68 -9.94
C GLU A 28 22.99 12.52 -9.41
N GLU A 29 24.31 12.68 -9.40
CA GLU A 29 25.22 11.68 -8.80
C GLU A 29 24.94 11.46 -7.31
N THR A 30 24.43 12.48 -6.63
CA THR A 30 24.17 12.52 -5.19
C THR A 30 22.79 11.98 -4.80
N GLY A 31 21.85 11.88 -5.74
CA GLY A 31 20.50 11.43 -5.44
C GLY A 31 19.44 11.78 -6.49
N ARG A 32 18.18 11.70 -6.06
CA ARG A 32 17.00 12.05 -6.86
C ARG A 32 16.27 13.18 -6.16
N ALA A 33 15.95 14.25 -6.89
CA ALA A 33 15.23 15.40 -6.37
C ALA A 33 13.98 15.66 -7.21
N GLU A 34 12.83 15.89 -6.57
CA GLU A 34 11.62 16.34 -7.28
C GLU A 34 11.83 17.78 -7.76
N VAL A 35 11.60 18.02 -9.04
CA VAL A 35 11.80 19.33 -9.65
C VAL A 35 10.62 19.74 -10.52
N THR A 36 10.28 21.03 -10.46
CA THR A 36 9.42 21.64 -11.48
C THR A 36 10.29 22.19 -12.59
N ILE A 37 10.04 21.76 -13.83
CA ILE A 37 10.79 22.15 -15.03
C ILE A 37 9.93 23.12 -15.84
N GLY A 38 10.40 24.35 -16.02
CA GLY A 38 9.86 25.34 -16.94
C GLY A 38 10.68 25.44 -18.21
N VAL A 39 10.03 25.38 -19.36
CA VAL A 39 10.65 25.66 -20.66
C VAL A 39 10.30 27.10 -21.05
N THR A 40 11.31 27.94 -21.24
CA THR A 40 11.13 29.34 -21.67
C THR A 40 11.54 29.51 -23.13
N ASP A 41 11.39 30.70 -23.69
CA ASP A 41 11.91 31.05 -25.02
C ASP A 41 13.44 31.12 -25.10
N ARG A 42 14.16 31.02 -23.97
CA ARG A 42 15.63 31.21 -23.91
C ARG A 42 16.38 30.12 -23.17
N ARG A 43 15.75 29.46 -22.20
CA ARG A 43 16.41 28.54 -21.27
C ARG A 43 15.42 27.52 -20.70
N LEU A 44 15.97 26.45 -20.16
CA LEU A 44 15.28 25.49 -19.32
C LEU A 44 15.57 25.85 -17.86
N LEU A 45 14.50 26.03 -17.09
CA LEU A 45 14.55 26.36 -15.68
C LEU A 45 14.02 25.17 -14.88
N GLY A 46 14.80 24.62 -13.96
CA GLY A 46 14.35 23.63 -13.00
C GLY A 46 14.41 24.21 -11.59
N ARG A 47 13.40 23.94 -10.77
CA ARG A 47 13.45 24.24 -9.34
C ARG A 47 13.16 22.98 -8.55
N SER A 48 14.13 22.55 -7.75
CA SER A 48 13.99 21.45 -6.80
C SER A 48 13.11 21.87 -5.62
N ALA A 49 12.47 20.89 -4.97
CA ALA A 49 11.77 21.07 -3.69
C ALA A 49 12.68 21.70 -2.61
N ASP A 50 13.98 21.38 -2.63
CA ASP A 50 15.00 21.90 -1.70
C ASP A 50 15.42 23.35 -2.00
N GLY A 51 14.89 23.94 -3.08
CA GLY A 51 15.19 25.30 -3.50
C GLY A 51 16.42 25.41 -4.41
N GLU A 52 17.09 24.30 -4.72
CA GLU A 52 18.13 24.26 -5.73
C GLU A 52 17.55 24.61 -7.12
N PHE A 53 18.34 25.35 -7.90
CA PHE A 53 17.89 25.94 -9.14
C PHE A 53 18.78 25.48 -10.30
N LEU A 54 18.17 24.82 -11.26
CA LEU A 54 18.77 24.41 -12.52
C LEU A 54 18.47 25.51 -13.56
N ASP A 55 19.52 26.13 -14.11
CA ASP A 55 19.40 27.11 -15.19
C ASP A 55 20.28 26.67 -16.36
N VAL A 56 19.65 26.17 -17.42
CA VAL A 56 20.34 25.72 -18.63
C VAL A 56 19.87 26.54 -19.81
N LYS A 57 20.72 27.45 -20.29
CA LYS A 57 20.44 28.20 -21.51
C LYS A 57 20.36 27.27 -22.72
N GLN A 58 19.42 27.55 -23.62
CA GLN A 58 19.25 26.73 -24.82
C GLN A 58 20.47 26.77 -25.75
N GLU A 59 21.16 27.92 -25.81
CA GLU A 59 22.42 28.07 -26.56
C GLU A 59 23.55 27.15 -26.04
N TYR A 60 23.41 26.60 -24.83
CA TYR A 60 24.36 25.65 -24.24
C TYR A 60 23.93 24.20 -24.37
N ILE A 61 22.74 23.90 -24.89
CA ILE A 61 22.30 22.52 -25.09
C ILE A 61 22.87 21.99 -26.39
N THR A 62 23.69 20.93 -26.31
CA THR A 62 24.30 20.30 -27.49
C THR A 62 23.49 19.12 -28.00
N SER A 63 22.90 18.34 -27.08
CA SER A 63 22.05 17.21 -27.47
C SER A 63 20.94 16.98 -26.46
N ILE A 64 19.80 16.51 -26.97
CA ILE A 64 18.64 16.11 -26.18
C ILE A 64 18.29 14.70 -26.62
N ARG A 65 18.36 13.74 -25.70
CA ARG A 65 17.97 12.35 -25.92
C ARG A 65 16.79 12.01 -25.03
N SER A 66 15.74 11.47 -25.60
CA SER A 66 14.58 10.99 -24.86
C SER A 66 14.47 9.49 -25.03
N ARG A 67 14.40 8.77 -23.92
CA ARG A 67 14.18 7.32 -23.89
C ARG A 67 12.99 7.01 -22.99
N LEU A 68 12.07 6.21 -23.50
CA LEU A 68 10.98 5.68 -22.69
C LEU A 68 11.51 4.49 -21.89
N HIS A 69 11.46 4.59 -20.57
CA HIS A 69 11.83 3.50 -19.68
C HIS A 69 10.57 2.90 -19.08
N SER A 70 10.40 1.59 -19.23
CA SER A 70 9.37 0.84 -18.53
C SER A 70 10.04 0.09 -17.39
N SER A 71 9.70 0.45 -16.16
CA SER A 71 10.14 -0.31 -15.00
C SER A 71 8.94 -1.10 -14.46
N PRO A 72 9.05 -2.43 -14.31
CA PRO A 72 8.02 -3.20 -13.64
C PRO A 72 8.03 -2.80 -12.17
N THR A 73 6.98 -2.12 -11.72
CA THR A 73 6.81 -1.80 -10.31
C THR A 73 5.77 -2.75 -9.72
N TYR A 74 6.07 -3.31 -8.56
CA TYR A 74 5.14 -4.16 -7.84
C TYR A 74 4.40 -3.26 -6.85
N ARG A 75 3.14 -2.95 -7.16
CA ARG A 75 2.29 -2.18 -6.26
C ARG A 75 1.21 -3.08 -5.71
N GLY A 76 1.14 -3.15 -4.39
CA GLY A 76 0.17 -3.96 -3.67
C GLY A 76 0.83 -4.98 -2.75
N VAL A 77 0.03 -5.53 -1.85
CA VAL A 77 0.36 -6.68 -1.02
C VAL A 77 -0.49 -7.82 -1.55
N ASP A 78 0.14 -8.95 -1.90
CA ASP A 78 -0.60 -10.16 -2.26
C ASP A 78 -1.28 -10.70 -1.00
N ASP A 79 -2.59 -10.52 -0.94
CA ASP A 79 -3.47 -11.04 0.08
C ASP A 79 -3.33 -12.57 0.20
N ARG A 80 -3.05 -13.26 -0.91
CA ARG A 80 -2.85 -14.71 -0.96
C ARG A 80 -1.52 -15.11 -0.35
N LEU A 81 -0.48 -14.29 -0.46
CA LEU A 81 0.78 -14.55 0.23
C LEU A 81 0.59 -14.42 1.75
N VAL A 82 -0.12 -13.39 2.21
CA VAL A 82 -0.41 -13.22 3.64
C VAL A 82 -1.27 -14.37 4.16
N ALA A 83 -2.32 -14.73 3.42
CA ALA A 83 -3.20 -15.84 3.75
C ALA A 83 -2.43 -17.18 3.79
N GLY A 84 -1.61 -17.42 2.76
CA GLY A 84 -0.79 -18.61 2.61
C GLY A 84 0.28 -18.76 3.69
N VAL A 85 0.97 -17.67 4.04
CA VAL A 85 1.93 -17.65 5.15
C VAL A 85 1.23 -17.95 6.47
N GLY A 86 0.06 -17.35 6.73
CA GLY A 86 -0.75 -17.64 7.91
C GLY A 86 -1.13 -19.12 8.01
N ALA A 87 -1.65 -19.69 6.92
CA ALA A 87 -2.02 -21.12 6.85
C ALA A 87 -0.81 -22.05 7.06
N MET A 88 0.36 -21.70 6.49
CA MET A 88 1.60 -22.45 6.67
C MET A 88 2.05 -22.45 8.14
N ILE A 89 1.98 -21.30 8.82
CA ILE A 89 2.32 -21.20 10.25
C ILE A 89 1.41 -22.11 11.10
N VAL A 90 0.10 -22.13 10.81
CA VAL A 90 -0.86 -23.03 11.49
C VAL A 90 -0.47 -24.49 11.25
N ALA A 91 -0.18 -24.88 10.02
CA ALA A 91 0.21 -26.24 9.67
C ALA A 91 1.48 -26.68 10.43
N ILE A 92 2.51 -25.84 10.47
CA ILE A 92 3.77 -26.11 11.19
C ILE A 92 3.50 -26.25 12.69
N ALA A 93 2.69 -25.37 13.28
CA ALA A 93 2.37 -25.42 14.70
C ALA A 93 1.58 -26.69 15.08
N VAL A 94 0.62 -27.11 14.25
CA VAL A 94 -0.13 -28.36 14.44
C VAL A 94 0.79 -29.58 14.34
N VAL A 95 1.69 -29.62 13.35
CA VAL A 95 2.67 -30.70 13.22
C VAL A 95 3.60 -30.76 14.43
N ALA A 96 4.12 -29.62 14.87
CA ALA A 96 4.96 -29.54 16.06
C ALA A 96 4.20 -30.03 17.32
N LEU A 97 2.93 -29.65 17.47
CA LEU A 97 2.11 -30.06 18.60
C LEU A 97 1.82 -31.57 18.56
N ALA A 98 1.53 -32.14 17.40
CA ALA A 98 1.39 -33.58 17.22
C ALA A 98 2.68 -34.35 17.57
N LEU A 99 3.83 -33.85 17.12
CA LEU A 99 5.15 -34.40 17.46
C LEU A 99 5.45 -34.33 18.96
N THR A 100 5.00 -33.28 19.65
CA THR A 100 5.11 -33.22 21.13
C THR A 100 4.17 -34.21 21.81
N ALA A 101 2.93 -34.37 21.32
CA ALA A 101 1.96 -35.31 21.87
C ALA A 101 2.40 -36.77 21.73
N LEU A 102 3.12 -37.12 20.65
CA LEU A 102 3.72 -38.43 20.43
C LEU A 102 4.75 -38.85 21.49
N ARG A 103 5.31 -37.88 22.24
CA ARG A 103 6.28 -38.16 23.33
C ARG A 103 5.62 -38.43 24.67
N LEU A 104 4.31 -38.21 24.78
CA LEU A 104 3.54 -38.42 26.00
C LEU A 104 2.90 -39.82 26.03
N PRO A 105 2.56 -40.36 27.20
CA PRO A 105 1.68 -41.52 27.33
C PRO A 105 0.39 -41.35 26.52
N ALA A 106 -0.14 -42.42 25.93
CA ALA A 106 -1.25 -42.36 24.97
C ALA A 106 -2.49 -41.60 25.49
N ALA A 107 -2.80 -41.70 26.79
CA ALA A 107 -3.90 -40.97 27.41
C ALA A 107 -3.65 -39.44 27.46
N GLU A 108 -2.42 -39.02 27.75
CA GLU A 108 -2.01 -37.61 27.84
C GLU A 108 -1.85 -36.98 26.46
N GLY A 109 -1.37 -37.76 25.48
CA GLY A 109 -1.26 -37.33 24.08
C GLY A 109 -2.61 -36.99 23.44
N MET A 110 -3.64 -37.81 23.66
CA MET A 110 -4.99 -37.52 23.15
C MET A 110 -5.62 -36.29 23.82
N ALA A 111 -5.45 -36.13 25.13
CA ALA A 111 -5.94 -34.96 25.86
C ALA A 111 -5.28 -33.66 25.35
N THR A 112 -3.98 -33.71 25.06
CA THR A 112 -3.20 -32.59 24.48
C THR A 112 -3.79 -32.11 23.16
N ILE A 113 -4.05 -33.04 22.24
CA ILE A 113 -4.61 -32.72 20.92
C ILE A 113 -6.02 -32.15 21.08
N GLY A 114 -6.86 -32.77 21.92
CA GLY A 114 -8.21 -32.29 22.20
C GLY A 114 -8.23 -30.86 22.76
N LEU A 115 -7.35 -30.56 23.70
CA LEU A 115 -7.24 -29.22 24.31
C LEU A 115 -6.72 -28.17 23.33
N ALA A 116 -5.75 -28.53 22.47
CA ALA A 116 -5.26 -27.62 21.43
C ALA A 116 -6.38 -27.28 20.43
N VAL A 117 -7.13 -28.28 19.98
CA VAL A 117 -8.31 -28.08 19.10
C VAL A 117 -9.36 -27.22 19.79
N ALA A 118 -9.69 -27.50 21.05
CA ALA A 118 -10.66 -26.73 21.83
C ALA A 118 -10.23 -25.27 22.00
N THR A 119 -8.93 -25.02 22.22
CA THR A 119 -8.38 -23.66 22.36
C THR A 119 -8.49 -22.89 21.05
N LEU A 120 -8.12 -23.51 19.92
CA LEU A 120 -8.21 -22.89 18.59
C LEU A 120 -9.67 -22.64 18.18
N ALA A 121 -10.54 -23.62 18.36
CA ALA A 121 -11.96 -23.49 18.04
C ALA A 121 -12.65 -22.44 18.91
N GLY A 122 -12.42 -22.47 20.22
CA GLY A 122 -12.99 -21.50 21.16
C GLY A 122 -12.47 -20.09 20.95
N GLY A 123 -11.16 -19.92 20.69
CA GLY A 123 -10.57 -18.63 20.34
C GLY A 123 -11.13 -18.06 19.03
N SER A 124 -11.26 -18.89 18.00
CA SER A 124 -11.85 -18.49 16.71
C SER A 124 -13.32 -18.08 16.87
N ALA A 125 -14.11 -18.84 17.64
CA ALA A 125 -15.51 -18.52 17.90
C ALA A 125 -15.67 -17.21 18.70
N ALA A 126 -14.83 -16.99 19.72
CA ALA A 126 -14.84 -15.76 20.51
C ALA A 126 -14.48 -14.53 19.66
N GLU A 127 -13.50 -14.66 18.76
CA GLU A 127 -13.11 -13.58 17.86
C GLU A 127 -14.20 -13.28 16.83
N LEU A 128 -14.84 -14.31 16.25
CA LEU A 128 -15.99 -14.14 15.37
C LEU A 128 -17.15 -13.42 16.08
N ALA A 129 -17.45 -13.79 17.33
CA ALA A 129 -18.47 -13.13 18.14
C ALA A 129 -18.11 -11.66 18.43
N ARG A 130 -16.86 -11.38 18.83
CA ARG A 130 -16.37 -10.02 19.07
C ARG A 130 -16.48 -9.14 17.83
N ARG A 131 -16.07 -9.65 16.67
CA ARG A 131 -16.10 -8.90 15.40
C ARG A 131 -17.52 -8.62 14.94
N ARG A 132 -18.45 -9.56 15.12
CA ARG A 132 -19.87 -9.35 14.82
C ARG A 132 -20.48 -8.30 15.75
N TYR A 133 -20.11 -8.31 17.03
CA TYR A 133 -20.55 -7.31 17.99
C TYR A 133 -20.07 -5.88 17.63
N VAL A 134 -18.80 -5.72 17.22
CA VAL A 134 -18.26 -4.41 16.81
C VAL A 134 -19.01 -3.85 15.58
N ARG A 135 -19.24 -4.66 14.54
CA ARG A 135 -20.00 -4.23 13.35
C ARG A 135 -21.43 -3.81 13.69
N VAL A 136 -22.11 -4.57 14.54
CA VAL A 136 -23.47 -4.22 14.99
C VAL A 136 -23.46 -2.92 15.80
N ARG A 137 -22.47 -2.73 16.68
CA ARG A 137 -22.32 -1.49 17.47
C ARG A 137 -22.04 -0.28 16.59
N GLU A 138 -21.20 -0.41 15.56
CA GLU A 138 -20.94 0.67 14.60
C GLU A 138 -22.18 1.00 13.76
N ALA A 139 -22.92 -0.01 13.29
CA ALA A 139 -24.18 0.20 12.58
C ALA A 139 -25.22 0.91 13.45
N LEU A 140 -25.36 0.48 14.72
CA LEU A 140 -26.24 1.13 15.69
C LEU A 140 -25.78 2.56 15.99
N GLY A 141 -24.48 2.81 16.14
CA GLY A 141 -23.95 4.15 16.36
C GLY A 141 -24.10 5.08 15.16
N ARG A 142 -24.11 4.56 13.92
CA ARG A 142 -24.45 5.35 12.72
C ARG A 142 -25.94 5.69 12.70
N LEU A 143 -26.80 4.72 13.00
CA LEU A 143 -28.25 4.94 13.08
C LEU A 143 -28.63 5.93 14.19
N GLU A 144 -27.96 5.89 15.33
CA GLU A 144 -28.17 6.83 16.44
C GLU A 144 -27.69 8.24 16.09
N ARG A 145 -26.59 8.35 15.32
CA ARG A 145 -26.04 9.65 14.89
C ARG A 145 -26.83 10.29 13.74
N ASP A 146 -27.41 9.50 12.84
CA ASP A 146 -28.35 9.98 11.81
C ASP A 146 -29.75 10.26 12.38
N ARG A 147 -30.13 9.66 13.51
CA ARG A 147 -31.38 9.92 14.24
C ARG A 147 -31.39 11.20 15.07
N GLY A 148 -30.67 12.24 14.62
CA GLY A 148 -31.00 13.64 14.98
C GLY A 148 -32.33 14.12 14.38
N PHE A 149 -33.26 13.20 14.09
CA PHE A 149 -34.61 13.42 13.61
C PHE A 149 -35.55 13.04 14.75
N ASP A 150 -36.23 14.03 15.32
CA ASP A 150 -37.38 13.86 16.23
C ASP A 150 -38.42 12.97 15.55
N PHE A 151 -38.35 11.67 15.80
CA PHE A 151 -39.43 10.75 15.52
C PHE A 151 -40.11 10.44 16.84
N ASP A 152 -41.11 11.26 17.18
CA ASP A 152 -42.23 10.85 18.02
C ASP A 152 -42.99 9.75 17.26
N LEU A 153 -42.49 8.51 17.39
CA LEU A 153 -43.14 7.32 16.90
C LEU A 153 -43.62 6.51 18.10
N ASP A 154 -44.83 6.81 18.55
CA ASP A 154 -45.77 5.86 19.16
C ASP A 154 -46.18 4.81 18.10
N LEU A 155 -45.20 4.13 17.49
CA LEU A 155 -45.43 2.91 16.76
C LEU A 155 -44.91 1.76 17.60
N ASP A 156 -45.86 1.06 18.23
CA ASP A 156 -45.76 -0.35 18.63
C ASP A 156 -45.48 -1.20 17.38
N LEU A 157 -44.30 -1.03 16.80
CA LEU A 157 -43.76 -1.96 15.82
C LEU A 157 -43.34 -3.20 16.61
N ASP A 158 -44.23 -4.19 16.61
CA ASP A 158 -43.99 -5.62 16.83
C ASP A 158 -42.95 -6.17 15.82
N LEU A 159 -41.82 -5.48 15.65
CA LEU A 159 -40.56 -6.13 15.31
C LEU A 159 -40.04 -6.71 16.62
N ASP A 160 -40.71 -7.77 17.07
CA ASP A 160 -40.10 -8.89 17.79
C ASP A 160 -39.13 -9.57 16.80
N LEU A 161 -38.14 -8.80 16.38
CA LEU A 161 -36.97 -9.27 15.68
C LEU A 161 -36.30 -10.21 16.69
N ASP A 162 -36.32 -11.50 16.36
CA ASP A 162 -35.60 -12.61 17.01
C ASP A 162 -34.07 -12.38 17.11
N LEU A 163 -33.61 -11.14 16.89
CA LEU A 163 -32.30 -10.59 17.19
C LEU A 163 -31.96 -10.68 18.69
N GLY A 164 -32.95 -10.68 19.60
CA GLY A 164 -32.71 -10.90 21.03
C GLY A 164 -32.16 -12.30 21.29
N SER A 165 -32.84 -13.31 20.76
CA SER A 165 -32.45 -14.74 20.81
C SER A 165 -31.10 -14.99 20.15
N ASP A 166 -30.85 -14.41 18.98
CA ASP A 166 -29.57 -14.56 18.28
C ASP A 166 -28.42 -13.82 18.98
N ARG A 167 -28.67 -12.64 19.57
CA ARG A 167 -27.67 -11.90 20.34
C ARG A 167 -27.29 -12.64 21.60
N ASP A 168 -28.25 -13.20 22.32
CA ASP A 168 -27.99 -13.97 23.53
C ASP A 168 -27.27 -15.28 23.22
N ARG A 169 -27.64 -15.99 22.14
CA ARG A 169 -26.92 -17.18 21.66
C ARG A 169 -25.49 -16.87 21.22
N LEU A 170 -25.25 -15.73 20.56
CA LEU A 170 -23.91 -15.30 20.15
C LEU A 170 -23.05 -14.86 21.34
N LEU A 171 -23.62 -14.18 22.33
CA LEU A 171 -22.92 -13.79 23.55
C LEU A 171 -22.60 -15.00 24.41
N LEU A 172 -23.55 -15.94 24.57
CA LEU A 172 -23.30 -17.22 25.26
C LEU A 172 -22.28 -18.08 24.52
N GLY A 173 -22.36 -18.16 23.19
CA GLY A 173 -21.41 -18.90 22.37
C GLY A 173 -20.00 -18.31 22.41
N GLY A 174 -19.88 -16.98 22.33
CA GLY A 174 -18.60 -16.27 22.38
C GLY A 174 -17.95 -16.30 23.76
N LEU A 175 -18.71 -16.03 24.83
CA LEU A 175 -18.21 -16.08 26.20
C LEU A 175 -17.89 -17.52 26.63
N GLY A 176 -18.76 -18.47 26.31
CA GLY A 176 -18.53 -19.89 26.57
C GLY A 176 -17.32 -20.43 25.83
N GLY A 177 -17.18 -20.10 24.54
CA GLY A 177 -16.01 -20.47 23.73
C GLY A 177 -14.71 -19.84 24.25
N GLY A 178 -14.75 -18.56 24.63
CA GLY A 178 -13.60 -17.86 25.20
C GLY A 178 -13.13 -18.45 26.53
N LEU A 179 -14.06 -18.70 27.45
CA LEU A 179 -13.75 -19.35 28.73
C LEU A 179 -13.18 -20.75 28.52
N LEU A 180 -13.81 -21.56 27.68
CA LEU A 180 -13.33 -22.91 27.37
C LEU A 180 -11.92 -22.88 26.76
N ALA A 181 -11.64 -21.92 25.87
CA ALA A 181 -10.32 -21.74 25.29
C ALA A 181 -9.27 -21.33 26.34
N THR A 182 -9.58 -20.39 27.24
CA THR A 182 -8.66 -19.97 28.30
C THR A 182 -8.35 -21.08 29.29
N VAL A 183 -9.36 -21.81 29.74
CA VAL A 183 -9.18 -22.96 30.65
C VAL A 183 -8.35 -24.04 29.96
N SER A 184 -8.65 -24.33 28.69
CA SER A 184 -7.90 -25.31 27.91
C SER A 184 -6.43 -24.93 27.72
N PHE A 185 -6.17 -23.64 27.44
CA PHE A 185 -4.82 -23.10 27.30
C PHE A 185 -4.02 -23.15 28.60
N LEU A 186 -4.62 -22.72 29.71
CA LEU A 186 -3.99 -22.75 31.03
C LEU A 186 -3.66 -24.18 31.46
N TRP A 187 -4.56 -25.12 31.20
CA TRP A 187 -4.30 -26.54 31.45
C TRP A 187 -3.14 -27.06 30.59
N LEU A 188 -3.13 -26.73 29.30
CA LEU A 188 -2.07 -27.14 28.38
C LEU A 188 -0.69 -26.60 28.80
N LEU A 189 -0.65 -25.35 29.28
CA LEU A 189 0.54 -24.70 29.80
C LEU A 189 1.04 -25.34 31.10
N ALA A 190 0.12 -25.77 31.97
CA ALA A 190 0.44 -26.47 33.21
C ALA A 190 0.87 -27.93 33.01
N ALA A 191 0.22 -28.66 32.09
CA ALA A 191 0.40 -30.10 31.91
C ALA A 191 1.61 -30.45 31.02
N ILE A 192 1.85 -29.66 29.97
CA ILE A 192 2.86 -29.98 28.94
C ILE A 192 4.04 -29.01 29.00
N GLY A 193 3.81 -27.81 29.56
CA GLY A 193 4.80 -26.78 29.74
C GLY A 193 4.71 -25.64 28.71
N PRO A 194 5.61 -24.65 28.80
CA PRO A 194 5.50 -23.38 28.09
C PRO A 194 5.63 -23.50 26.57
N LEU A 195 6.34 -24.53 26.08
CA LEU A 195 6.49 -24.77 24.63
C LEU A 195 5.14 -25.09 23.97
N ALA A 196 4.28 -25.87 24.62
CA ALA A 196 2.97 -26.20 24.08
C ALA A 196 2.07 -24.95 24.02
N GLY A 197 2.11 -24.12 25.06
CA GLY A 197 1.44 -22.81 25.07
C GLY A 197 1.93 -21.90 23.94
N LEU A 198 3.25 -21.83 23.72
CA LEU A 198 3.83 -21.04 22.63
C LEU A 198 3.36 -21.54 21.26
N LEU A 199 3.31 -22.86 21.03
CA LEU A 199 2.82 -23.44 19.78
C LEU A 199 1.35 -23.08 19.51
N VAL A 200 0.49 -23.11 20.54
CA VAL A 200 -0.91 -22.70 20.41
C VAL A 200 -1.03 -21.21 20.09
N LEU A 201 -0.19 -20.35 20.69
CA LEU A 201 -0.15 -18.93 20.36
C LEU A 201 0.33 -18.69 18.92
N VAL A 202 1.35 -19.42 18.47
CA VAL A 202 1.85 -19.35 17.07
C VAL A 202 0.76 -19.80 16.10
N ALA A 203 0.03 -20.89 16.40
CA ALA A 203 -1.11 -21.32 15.59
C ALA A 203 -2.22 -20.26 15.56
N GLY A 204 -2.55 -19.66 16.71
CA GLY A 204 -3.54 -18.57 16.78
C GLY A 204 -3.12 -17.34 15.98
N GLY A 205 -1.85 -16.94 16.06
CA GLY A 205 -1.28 -15.85 15.27
C GLY A 205 -1.29 -16.15 13.77
N GLY A 206 -0.94 -17.37 13.37
CA GLY A 206 -1.02 -17.83 11.98
C GLY A 206 -2.45 -17.79 11.44
N LEU A 207 -3.43 -18.22 12.23
CA LEU A 207 -4.84 -18.17 11.86
C LEU A 207 -5.34 -16.72 11.71
N ALA A 208 -4.95 -15.83 12.62
CA ALA A 208 -5.29 -14.42 12.55
C ALA A 208 -4.68 -13.75 11.30
N LEU A 209 -3.44 -14.10 10.94
CA LEU A 209 -2.81 -13.67 9.69
C LEU A 209 -3.53 -14.23 8.46
N ALA A 210 -3.95 -15.50 8.50
CA ALA A 210 -4.68 -16.12 7.40
C ALA A 210 -6.01 -15.41 7.14
N GLU A 211 -6.78 -15.16 8.21
CA GLU A 211 -8.04 -14.41 8.12
C GLU A 211 -7.82 -12.95 7.71
N TYR A 212 -6.73 -12.31 8.17
CA TYR A 212 -6.36 -10.98 7.73
C TYR A 212 -6.07 -10.94 6.23
N GLY A 213 -5.33 -11.92 5.71
CA GLY A 213 -5.09 -12.07 4.26
C GLY A 213 -6.39 -12.16 3.46
N VAL A 214 -7.32 -13.03 3.86
CA VAL A 214 -8.64 -13.16 3.18
C VAL A 214 -9.45 -11.86 3.21
N ARG A 215 -9.30 -11.04 4.25
CA ARG A 215 -9.96 -9.73 4.29
C ARG A 215 -9.29 -8.71 3.38
N LEU A 216 -7.98 -8.79 3.27
CA LEU A 216 -7.19 -7.94 2.40
C LEU A 216 -7.62 -8.09 0.93
N GLU A 217 -8.09 -9.29 0.52
CA GLU A 217 -8.70 -9.55 -0.80
C GLU A 217 -9.85 -8.60 -1.13
N THR A 218 -10.59 -8.11 -0.12
CA THR A 218 -11.74 -7.20 -0.34
C THR A 218 -11.36 -5.72 -0.39
N GLU A 219 -10.14 -5.37 0.03
CA GLU A 219 -9.66 -3.99 0.11
C GLU A 219 -8.59 -3.68 -0.94
N TYR A 220 -7.92 -4.70 -1.46
CA TYR A 220 -6.87 -4.59 -2.46
C TYR A 220 -7.16 -5.51 -3.65
N ASP A 221 -7.11 -4.98 -4.87
CA ASP A 221 -7.34 -5.71 -6.14
C ASP A 221 -6.19 -6.69 -6.52
N GLY A 222 -5.47 -7.21 -5.51
CA GLY A 222 -4.32 -8.10 -5.66
C GLY A 222 -3.01 -7.39 -6.01
N LEU A 223 -1.97 -8.19 -6.30
CA LEU A 223 -0.72 -7.69 -6.86
C LEU A 223 -0.97 -7.19 -8.29
N GLU A 224 -1.06 -5.87 -8.44
CA GLU A 224 -1.07 -5.28 -9.77
C GLU A 224 0.38 -5.16 -10.26
N PHE A 225 0.67 -5.84 -11.37
CA PHE A 225 1.88 -5.59 -12.15
C PHE A 225 1.70 -4.28 -12.89
N ALA A 226 1.86 -3.17 -12.18
CA ALA A 226 1.87 -1.86 -12.79
C ALA A 226 3.18 -1.69 -13.56
N THR A 227 3.07 -1.44 -14.86
CA THR A 227 4.24 -0.98 -15.62
C THR A 227 4.28 0.53 -15.48
N GLU A 228 5.14 1.02 -14.59
CA GLU A 228 5.40 2.44 -14.49
C GLU A 228 6.27 2.83 -15.69
N ARG A 229 5.66 3.59 -16.60
CA ARG A 229 6.35 4.16 -17.75
C ARG A 229 6.85 5.52 -17.32
N GLU A 230 8.16 5.71 -17.38
CA GLU A 230 8.80 6.99 -17.13
C GLU A 230 9.56 7.40 -18.39
N LYS A 231 9.55 8.69 -18.69
CA LYS A 231 10.34 9.23 -19.80
C LYS A 231 11.61 9.86 -19.26
N ARG A 232 12.74 9.29 -19.66
CA ARG A 232 14.07 9.76 -19.31
C ARG A 232 14.57 10.70 -20.40
N VAL A 233 14.73 11.97 -20.07
CA VAL A 233 15.28 13.01 -20.95
C VAL A 233 16.68 13.36 -20.46
N GLU A 234 17.67 13.07 -21.29
CA GLU A 234 19.07 13.41 -21.06
C GLU A 234 19.42 14.64 -21.89
N ILE A 235 19.87 15.69 -21.23
CA ILE A 235 20.28 16.95 -21.85
C ILE A 235 21.78 17.07 -21.65
N THR A 236 22.56 17.06 -22.74
CA THR A 236 23.99 17.34 -22.69
C THR A 236 24.24 18.81 -23.00
N THR A 237 25.07 19.46 -22.20
CA THR A 237 25.47 20.85 -22.40
C THR A 237 26.85 20.98 -23.06
N VAL A 238 27.20 22.17 -23.54
CA VAL A 238 28.47 22.47 -24.24
C VAL A 238 29.72 22.21 -23.39
N ASP A 239 29.58 22.25 -22.07
CA ASP A 239 30.64 21.92 -21.11
C ASP A 239 30.78 20.40 -20.85
N GLY A 240 29.98 19.58 -21.54
CA GLY A 240 29.98 18.13 -21.40
C GLY A 240 29.21 17.62 -20.18
N ARG A 241 28.53 18.49 -19.42
CA ARG A 241 27.65 18.05 -18.35
C ARG A 241 26.39 17.43 -18.94
N THR A 242 25.92 16.37 -18.29
CA THR A 242 24.67 15.70 -18.62
C THR A 242 23.68 15.88 -17.47
N VAL A 243 22.54 16.46 -17.81
CA VAL A 243 21.42 16.65 -16.89
C VAL A 243 20.36 15.62 -17.27
N GLU A 244 20.00 14.77 -16.31
CA GLU A 244 19.05 13.70 -16.53
C GLU A 244 17.74 13.99 -15.80
N LEU A 245 16.66 14.05 -16.57
CA LEU A 245 15.33 14.38 -16.09
C LEU A 245 14.41 13.19 -16.32
N ARG A 246 13.66 12.79 -15.29
CA ARG A 246 12.52 11.87 -15.43
C ARG A 246 11.24 12.67 -15.42
N THR A 247 10.43 12.45 -16.44
CA THR A 247 9.15 13.14 -16.62
C THR A 247 8.06 12.13 -16.91
N ASP A 248 6.81 12.59 -16.81
CA ASP A 248 5.64 11.82 -17.23
C ASP A 248 5.81 11.36 -18.70
N PRO A 249 5.45 10.10 -19.04
CA PRO A 249 5.54 9.59 -20.41
C PRO A 249 4.81 10.44 -21.45
N ASP A 250 3.71 11.10 -21.06
CA ASP A 250 2.91 11.95 -21.93
C ASP A 250 3.45 13.39 -22.00
N ALA A 251 4.47 13.75 -21.21
CA ALA A 251 5.10 15.05 -21.25
C ALA A 251 5.83 15.26 -22.60
N SER A 252 5.48 16.34 -23.29
CA SER A 252 6.05 16.72 -24.59
C SER A 252 7.33 17.56 -24.49
N LEU A 253 8.13 17.37 -23.43
CA LEU A 253 9.29 18.20 -23.10
C LEU A 253 10.30 18.29 -24.27
N GLU A 254 10.63 17.17 -24.90
CA GLU A 254 11.57 17.11 -26.02
C GLU A 254 11.03 17.81 -27.27
N ARG A 255 9.71 17.82 -27.47
CA ARG A 255 9.09 18.51 -28.61
C ARG A 255 9.19 20.02 -28.43
N GLU A 256 8.89 20.52 -27.23
CA GLU A 256 9.03 21.94 -26.92
C GLU A 256 10.49 22.40 -27.03
N LEU A 257 11.43 21.62 -26.48
CA LEU A 257 12.85 21.93 -26.59
C LEU A 257 13.38 21.84 -28.03
N GLY A 258 12.92 20.86 -28.82
CA GLY A 258 13.32 20.69 -30.22
C GLY A 258 12.78 21.78 -31.15
N CYS A 259 11.54 22.23 -30.93
CA CYS A 259 10.96 23.35 -31.69
C CYS A 259 11.76 24.64 -31.48
N GLN A 260 12.34 24.85 -30.30
CA GLN A 260 13.12 26.04 -29.98
C GLN A 260 14.58 25.95 -30.42
N SER A 261 15.22 24.78 -30.27
CA SER A 261 16.61 24.60 -30.71
C SER A 261 16.76 24.79 -32.22
N THR A 262 15.76 24.36 -33.00
CA THR A 262 15.75 24.50 -34.47
C THR A 262 15.58 25.95 -34.94
N GLN A 263 15.01 26.83 -34.10
CA GLN A 263 14.89 28.26 -34.43
C GLN A 263 16.20 29.03 -34.25
N HIS A 264 17.12 28.52 -33.42
CA HIS A 264 18.36 29.24 -33.08
C HIS A 264 19.64 28.65 -33.70
N HIS A 265 19.62 27.42 -34.20
CA HIS A 265 20.77 26.80 -34.86
C HIS A 265 20.62 26.80 -36.39
N TYR A 266 21.47 27.57 -37.05
CA TYR A 266 21.66 27.54 -38.52
C TYR A 266 22.52 26.35 -38.99
N ASP A 267 22.96 25.49 -38.06
CA ASP A 267 23.55 24.18 -38.36
C ASP A 267 22.58 23.07 -37.90
N PRO A 268 22.19 22.14 -38.79
CA PRO A 268 21.19 21.13 -38.48
C PRO A 268 21.66 20.22 -37.35
N ILE A 269 20.86 20.14 -36.29
CA ILE A 269 21.04 19.15 -35.22
C ILE A 269 21.01 17.76 -35.84
N GLU A 270 22.09 17.01 -35.63
CA GLU A 270 22.30 15.66 -36.12
C GLU A 270 21.30 14.70 -35.45
N SER A 271 20.09 14.63 -36.01
CA SER A 271 19.01 13.66 -35.78
C SER A 271 18.51 13.44 -34.35
N VAL A 272 17.22 13.74 -34.12
CA VAL A 272 16.47 13.18 -32.99
C VAL A 272 16.30 11.67 -33.26
N GLN A 273 17.15 10.86 -32.66
CA GLN A 273 17.09 9.41 -32.81
C GLN A 273 16.07 8.84 -31.81
N TYR A 274 14.93 8.39 -32.32
CA TYR A 274 13.95 7.63 -31.54
C TYR A 274 14.42 6.17 -31.50
N ASP A 275 14.98 5.75 -30.37
CA ASP A 275 15.20 4.32 -30.11
C ASP A 275 13.82 3.66 -29.94
N ALA A 276 13.38 2.89 -30.95
CA ALA A 276 12.19 2.06 -30.83
C ALA A 276 12.48 0.89 -29.85
N PRO A 277 11.53 0.54 -28.97
CA PRO A 277 11.71 -0.51 -27.96
C PRO A 277 11.88 -1.91 -28.57
#